data_AF-A0A094DBL4-F1
#
_entry.id   AF-A0A094DBL4-F1
#
_cell.length_a   1.000
_cell.length_b   1.000
_cell.length_c   1.000
_cell.angle_alpha   90.00
_cell.angle_beta   90.00
_cell.angle_gamma   90.00
#
_symmetry.space_group_name_H-M   'P 1'
#
loop_
_entity.id
_entity.type
_entity.pdbx_description
1 polymer ?
#
loop_
_entity_poly.entity_id
_entity_poly.type
_entity_poly.pdbx_seq_one_letter_code
_entity_poly.pdbx_strand_id
1 'polypeptide(L)'
;HYDFYYFIINKTLGPNKRLLFDYSADAPLDTGAAPTASDEIPENYNPLSRPSKNKSPAPTAVPINELEGANDDPSFTKVVDRRWYERNKHIYPASVWQEFDPEKDYQTEVKRDVGGNAFFFS
;
A
#
# COMPACT_ATOMS: atom_id res chain seq x y z
N HIS A 1 -15.46 -1.10 -13.50
CA HIS A 1 -14.18 -1.47 -12.85
C HIS A 1 -13.58 -0.19 -12.31
N TYR A 2 -13.34 -0.14 -11.00
CA TYR A 2 -12.78 1.03 -10.32
C TYR A 2 -11.28 0.84 -10.14
N ASP A 3 -10.53 1.90 -10.35
CA ASP A 3 -9.10 1.97 -10.04
C ASP A 3 -8.92 2.43 -8.58
N PHE A 4 -7.74 2.22 -7.98
CA PHE A 4 -7.42 2.60 -6.61
C PHE A 4 -7.70 4.10 -6.33
N TYR A 5 -7.51 4.95 -7.34
CA TYR A 5 -7.80 6.37 -7.27
C TYR A 5 -9.25 6.69 -6.88
N TYR A 6 -10.21 5.85 -7.24
CA TYR A 6 -11.61 6.05 -6.87
C TYR A 6 -11.77 6.10 -5.35
N PHE A 7 -11.10 5.20 -4.62
CA PHE A 7 -11.21 5.08 -3.17
C PHE A 7 -10.53 6.26 -2.46
N ILE A 8 -9.39 6.69 -3.01
CA ILE A 8 -8.60 7.82 -2.49
C ILE A 8 -9.38 9.13 -2.66
N ILE A 9 -9.87 9.42 -3.88
CA ILE A 9 -10.56 10.68 -4.19
C ILE A 9 -11.89 10.79 -3.43
N ASN A 10 -12.65 9.69 -3.37
CA ASN A 10 -13.96 9.69 -2.71
C ASN A 10 -13.89 9.46 -1.20
N LYS A 11 -12.69 9.32 -0.63
CA LYS A 11 -12.49 9.08 0.81
C LYS A 11 -13.36 7.92 1.31
N THR A 12 -13.38 6.84 0.56
CA THR A 12 -14.26 5.69 0.83
C THR A 12 -13.93 5.11 2.20
N LEU A 13 -14.96 5.00 3.03
CA LEU A 13 -14.87 4.43 4.37
C LEU A 13 -15.09 2.92 4.31
N GLY A 14 -14.20 2.18 4.96
CA GLY A 14 -14.36 0.76 5.23
C GLY A 14 -15.09 0.51 6.55
N PRO A 15 -15.08 -0.75 7.01
CA PRO A 15 -15.59 -1.14 8.31
C PRO A 15 -15.00 -0.26 9.43
N ASN A 16 -15.78 0.00 10.48
CA ASN A 16 -15.42 0.88 11.60
C ASN A 16 -15.23 2.36 11.23
N LYS A 17 -15.76 2.81 10.08
CA LYS A 17 -15.71 4.21 9.62
C LYS A 17 -14.28 4.74 9.43
N ARG A 18 -13.33 3.84 9.16
CA ARG A 18 -11.95 4.21 8.83
C ARG A 18 -11.78 4.34 7.31
N LEU A 19 -10.97 5.28 6.85
CA LEU A 19 -10.60 5.39 5.45
C LEU A 19 -9.88 4.12 4.99
N LEU A 20 -10.22 3.63 3.79
CA LEU A 20 -9.51 2.50 3.18
C LEU A 20 -8.06 2.86 2.81
N PHE A 21 -7.82 4.13 2.51
CA PHE A 21 -6.50 4.70 2.22
C PHE A 21 -6.36 5.97 3.06
N ASP A 22 -5.64 5.85 4.17
CA ASP A 22 -5.35 6.95 5.10
C ASP A 22 -3.87 7.30 4.99
N TYR A 23 -3.46 7.65 3.78
CA TYR A 23 -2.07 8.01 3.48
C TYR A 23 -1.98 9.49 3.16
N SER A 24 -0.95 10.13 3.68
CA SER A 24 -0.61 11.51 3.40
C SER A 24 -0.22 11.67 1.93
N ALA A 25 -0.65 12.78 1.32
CA ALA A 25 -0.15 13.20 0.02
C ALA A 25 1.15 14.02 0.13
N ASP A 26 1.59 14.28 1.36
CA ASP A 26 2.74 15.10 1.65
C ASP A 26 4.03 14.30 1.47
N ALA A 27 5.05 14.95 0.91
CA ALA A 27 6.36 14.33 0.83
C ALA A 27 6.90 14.11 2.27
N PRO A 28 7.57 12.96 2.54
CA PRO A 28 8.22 12.76 3.82
C PRO A 28 9.21 13.90 4.07
N LEU A 29 9.22 14.40 5.31
CA LEU A 29 10.12 15.48 5.71
C LEU A 29 11.56 15.01 5.50
N ASP A 30 12.26 15.68 4.58
CA ASP A 30 13.63 15.37 4.20
C ASP A 30 14.56 15.62 5.40
N THR A 31 14.83 14.55 6.17
CA THR A 31 15.80 14.57 7.27
C THR A 31 17.22 14.27 6.79
N GLY A 32 17.40 14.02 5.49
CA GLY A 32 18.71 13.99 4.85
C GLY A 32 18.88 15.26 4.02
N ALA A 33 19.90 16.07 4.30
CA ALA A 33 20.29 17.13 3.38
C ALA A 33 20.46 16.52 1.97
N ALA A 34 19.68 17.01 1.01
CA ALA A 34 19.88 16.68 -0.40
C ALA A 34 21.37 16.85 -0.72
N PRO A 35 22.05 15.85 -1.32
CA PRO A 35 23.38 16.09 -1.85
C PRO A 35 23.20 17.23 -2.84
N THR A 36 23.87 18.36 -2.55
CA THR A 36 23.99 19.47 -3.48
C THR A 36 24.37 18.85 -4.81
N ALA A 37 23.50 18.96 -5.81
CA ALA A 37 23.80 18.48 -7.14
C ALA A 37 24.94 19.37 -7.67
N SER A 38 26.17 19.02 -7.33
CA SER A 38 27.33 19.45 -8.07
C SER A 38 27.21 18.78 -9.43
N ASP A 39 26.96 19.59 -10.46
CA ASP A 39 26.98 19.23 -11.89
C ASP A 39 28.34 18.67 -12.38
N GLU A 40 29.24 18.33 -11.47
CA GLU A 40 30.52 17.74 -11.79
C GLU A 40 30.36 16.23 -11.95
N ILE A 41 30.35 15.81 -13.22
CA ILE A 41 30.48 14.41 -13.60
C ILE A 41 31.81 13.92 -13.00
N PRO A 42 31.80 12.95 -12.07
CA PRO A 42 33.04 12.40 -11.53
C PRO A 42 33.87 11.82 -12.68
N GLU A 43 35.17 12.08 -12.71
CA GLU A 43 36.13 11.57 -13.73
C GLU A 43 36.05 10.04 -13.95
N ASN A 44 35.45 9.30 -13.02
CA ASN A 44 35.26 7.86 -13.07
C ASN A 44 33.83 7.41 -13.48
N TYR A 45 33.03 8.30 -14.06
CA TYR A 45 31.67 8.00 -14.50
C TYR A 45 31.67 7.17 -15.78
N ASN A 46 31.42 5.87 -15.64
CA ASN A 46 31.26 4.97 -16.77
C ASN A 46 29.76 4.70 -17.03
N PRO A 47 29.15 5.28 -18.09
CA PRO A 47 27.72 5.18 -18.38
C PRO A 47 27.26 3.78 -18.83
N LEU A 48 28.20 2.86 -19.08
CA LEU A 48 27.94 1.47 -19.45
C LEU A 48 28.04 0.52 -18.25
N SER A 49 28.37 1.03 -17.06
CA SER A 49 28.44 0.24 -15.84
C SER A 49 27.03 -0.23 -15.46
N ARG A 50 26.77 -1.53 -15.53
CA ARG A 50 25.62 -2.11 -14.83
C ARG A 50 25.85 -1.90 -13.32
N PRO A 51 24.86 -1.43 -12.54
CA PRO A 51 24.98 -1.36 -11.09
C PRO A 51 25.03 -2.80 -10.54
N SER A 52 26.22 -3.40 -10.60
CA SER A 52 26.47 -4.75 -10.16
C SER A 52 26.58 -4.75 -8.64
N LYS A 53 25.53 -5.26 -7.99
CA LYS A 53 25.49 -6.20 -6.85
C LYS A 53 26.31 -5.95 -5.57
N ASN A 54 27.22 -4.97 -5.54
CA ASN A 54 28.03 -4.58 -4.38
C ASN A 54 27.82 -3.09 -4.06
N LYS A 55 26.56 -2.63 -4.06
CA LYS A 55 26.24 -1.30 -3.55
C LYS A 55 26.18 -1.41 -2.02
N SER A 56 27.23 -0.92 -1.36
CA SER A 56 27.16 -0.44 0.02
C SER A 56 25.84 0.31 0.22
N PRO A 57 25.06 0.04 1.29
CA PRO A 57 23.77 0.69 1.47
C PRO A 57 23.98 2.19 1.44
N ALA A 58 23.28 2.87 0.54
CA ALA A 58 23.22 4.33 0.53
C ALA A 58 22.78 4.80 1.92
N PRO A 59 23.26 5.94 2.44
CA PRO A 59 22.98 6.41 3.80
C PRO A 59 21.54 6.94 4.01
N THR A 60 20.58 6.54 3.17
CA THR A 60 19.22 7.09 3.14
C THR A 60 18.16 6.00 3.16
N ALA A 61 18.43 4.88 3.86
CA ALA A 61 17.40 3.90 4.15
C ALA A 61 16.59 4.43 5.34
N VAL A 62 15.48 5.12 5.07
CA VAL A 62 14.47 5.42 6.09
C VAL A 62 14.09 4.09 6.74
N PRO A 63 14.26 3.91 8.06
CA PRO A 63 13.95 2.64 8.71
C PRO A 63 12.46 2.34 8.56
N ILE A 64 12.13 1.05 8.40
CA ILE A 64 10.76 0.60 8.08
C ILE A 64 9.73 1.17 9.07
N ASN A 65 10.09 1.29 10.35
CA ASN A 65 9.20 1.82 11.40
C ASN A 65 8.82 3.30 11.22
N GLU A 66 9.59 4.06 10.44
CA GLU A 66 9.31 5.46 10.12
C GLU A 66 8.47 5.61 8.84
N LEU A 67 8.24 4.51 8.10
CA LEU A 67 7.37 4.53 6.92
C LEU A 67 5.90 4.63 7.33
N GLU A 68 5.15 5.43 6.59
CA GLU A 68 3.70 5.51 6.73
C GLU A 68 3.06 4.14 6.50
N GLY A 69 2.12 3.76 7.37
CA GLY A 69 1.48 2.44 7.34
C GLY A 69 2.31 1.28 7.90
N ALA A 70 3.53 1.51 8.42
CA ALA A 70 4.34 0.44 9.02
C ALA A 70 3.69 -0.23 10.23
N ASN A 71 2.85 0.51 10.96
CA ASN A 71 2.11 0.03 12.13
C ASN A 71 0.66 -0.36 11.78
N ASP A 72 0.28 -0.43 10.50
CA ASP A 72 -1.07 -0.81 10.13
C ASP A 72 -1.32 -2.30 10.37
N ASP A 73 -2.48 -2.61 10.95
CA ASP A 73 -2.90 -3.98 11.20
C ASP A 73 -3.13 -4.71 9.85
N PRO A 74 -2.43 -5.84 9.59
CA PRO A 74 -2.67 -6.65 8.40
C PRO A 74 -4.10 -7.18 8.29
N SER A 75 -4.85 -7.24 9.40
CA SER A 75 -6.25 -7.66 9.44
C SER A 75 -7.20 -6.65 8.79
N PHE A 76 -6.79 -5.41 8.54
CA PHE A 76 -7.64 -4.38 7.94
C PHE A 76 -8.09 -4.74 6.51
N THR A 77 -9.19 -4.12 6.09
CA THR A 77 -9.73 -4.30 4.74
C THR A 77 -8.71 -3.87 3.70
N LYS A 78 -8.46 -4.76 2.72
CA LYS A 78 -7.55 -4.52 1.61
C LYS A 78 -8.35 -4.48 0.32
N VAL A 79 -7.96 -3.60 -0.58
CA VAL A 79 -8.56 -3.48 -1.92
C VAL A 79 -7.55 -4.00 -2.93
N VAL A 80 -8.02 -4.73 -3.94
CA VAL A 80 -7.19 -5.23 -5.02
C VAL A 80 -7.94 -5.15 -6.34
N ASP A 81 -7.20 -4.92 -7.43
CA ASP A 81 -7.76 -4.94 -8.79
C ASP A 81 -8.42 -6.27 -9.11
N ARG A 82 -9.60 -6.19 -9.75
CA ARG A 82 -10.34 -7.35 -10.27
C ARG A 82 -9.46 -8.28 -11.11
N ARG A 83 -8.64 -7.72 -12.01
CA ARG A 83 -7.74 -8.48 -12.89
C ARG A 83 -6.67 -9.24 -12.10
N TRP A 84 -6.17 -8.66 -11.01
CA TRP A 84 -5.21 -9.33 -10.14
C TRP A 84 -5.90 -10.42 -9.32
N TYR A 85 -7.09 -10.14 -8.78
CA TYR A 85 -7.87 -11.11 -8.02
C TYR A 85 -8.19 -12.35 -8.83
N GLU A 86 -8.68 -12.22 -10.06
CA GLU A 86 -9.03 -13.37 -10.91
C GLU A 86 -7.85 -14.34 -11.15
N ARG A 87 -6.62 -13.81 -11.22
CA ARG A 87 -5.39 -14.61 -11.39
C ARG A 87 -4.91 -15.23 -10.08
N ASN A 88 -5.07 -14.53 -8.96
CA ASN A 88 -4.51 -14.88 -7.65
C ASN A 88 -5.55 -15.37 -6.63
N LYS A 89 -6.81 -15.57 -7.01
CA LYS A 89 -7.87 -16.03 -6.10
C LYS A 89 -7.60 -17.38 -5.41
N HIS A 90 -6.58 -18.12 -5.85
CA HIS A 90 -6.18 -19.40 -5.29
C HIS A 90 -5.22 -19.27 -4.07
N ILE A 91 -4.60 -18.10 -3.85
CA ILE A 91 -3.69 -17.87 -2.71
C ILE A 91 -4.42 -17.38 -1.46
N TYR A 92 -5.72 -17.10 -1.54
CA TYR A 92 -6.53 -16.65 -0.40
C TYR A 92 -7.87 -17.38 -0.35
N PRO A 93 -8.44 -17.57 0.85
CA PRO A 93 -9.78 -18.11 0.97
C PRO A 93 -10.79 -17.18 0.26
N ALA A 94 -11.58 -17.76 -0.66
CA ALA A 94 -12.58 -17.01 -1.43
C ALA A 94 -13.63 -16.31 -0.53
N SER A 95 -13.78 -16.77 0.71
CA SER A 95 -14.73 -16.24 1.70
C SER A 95 -14.45 -14.82 2.18
N VAL A 96 -13.24 -14.29 1.93
CA VAL A 96 -12.80 -12.99 2.46
C VAL A 96 -12.98 -11.87 1.42
N TRP A 97 -13.11 -12.22 0.14
CA TRP A 97 -13.16 -11.25 -0.97
C TRP A 97 -14.58 -11.03 -1.44
N GLN A 98 -14.96 -9.77 -1.60
CA GLN A 98 -16.21 -9.36 -2.23
C GLN A 98 -15.93 -8.32 -3.31
N GLU A 99 -16.80 -8.25 -4.32
CA GLU A 99 -16.76 -7.15 -5.28
C GLU A 99 -17.20 -5.85 -4.58
N PHE A 100 -16.52 -4.75 -4.89
CA PHE A 100 -16.87 -3.44 -4.37
C PHE A 100 -18.07 -2.85 -5.13
N ASP A 101 -19.07 -2.39 -4.38
CA ASP A 101 -20.30 -1.77 -4.84
C ASP A 101 -20.44 -0.38 -4.18
N PRO A 102 -20.36 0.72 -4.94
CA PRO A 102 -20.41 2.07 -4.37
C PRO A 102 -21.74 2.42 -3.69
N GLU A 103 -22.83 1.70 -3.98
CA GLU A 103 -24.14 1.96 -3.37
C GLU A 103 -24.31 1.24 -2.02
N LYS A 104 -23.40 0.30 -1.69
CA LYS A 104 -23.44 -0.46 -0.43
C LYS A 104 -22.72 0.28 0.69
N ASP A 105 -23.33 0.30 1.88
CA ASP A 105 -22.66 0.81 3.08
C ASP A 105 -21.77 -0.27 3.71
N TYR A 106 -20.46 -0.07 3.59
CA TYR A 106 -19.43 -0.94 4.16
C TYR A 106 -19.05 -0.60 5.61
N GLN A 107 -19.55 0.52 6.16
CA GLN A 107 -19.13 0.99 7.49
C GLN A 107 -19.60 0.07 8.62
N THR A 108 -20.76 -0.56 8.43
CA THR A 108 -21.41 -1.45 9.41
C THR A 108 -21.20 -2.93 9.10
N GLU A 109 -20.39 -3.24 8.07
CA GLU A 109 -20.21 -4.61 7.65
C GLU A 109 -19.28 -5.36 8.60
N VAL A 110 -19.80 -6.44 9.18
CA VAL A 110 -19.01 -7.42 9.92
C VAL A 110 -18.52 -8.46 8.93
N LYS A 111 -17.21 -8.72 8.92
CA LYS A 111 -16.63 -9.78 8.10
C LYS A 111 -17.30 -11.11 8.47
N ARG A 112 -17.78 -11.86 7.48
CA ARG A 112 -18.42 -13.17 7.66
C ARG A 112 -17.75 -14.24 6.82
N ASP A 113 -17.77 -15.48 7.30
CA ASP A 113 -17.35 -16.66 6.52
C ASP A 113 -18.44 -17.07 5.50
N VAL A 114 -18.15 -18.09 4.68
CA VAL A 114 -19.13 -18.63 3.70
C VAL A 114 -20.37 -19.21 4.39
N GLY A 115 -20.25 -19.60 5.66
CA GLY A 115 -21.34 -20.12 6.49
C GLY A 115 -22.18 -19.04 7.18
N GLY A 116 -21.84 -17.76 7.01
CA GLY A 116 -22.54 -16.62 7.63
C GLY A 116 -22.10 -16.28 9.06
N ASN A 117 -21.11 -16.98 9.63
CA ASN A 117 -20.55 -16.68 10.94
C ASN A 117 -19.69 -15.41 10.87
N ALA A 118 -19.84 -14.53 11.85
CA ALA A 118 -18.95 -13.38 11.98
C ALA A 118 -17.52 -13.84 12.31
N PHE A 119 -16.51 -13.22 11.71
CA PHE A 119 -15.12 -13.35 12.18
C PHE A 119 -15.01 -12.60 13.52
N PHE A 120 -14.62 -13.33 14.57
CA PHE A 120 -14.55 -12.79 15.95
C PHE A 120 -13.15 -12.28 16.34
N PHE A 121 -12.17 -12.38 15.45
CA PHE A 121 -10.81 -11.91 15.73
C PHE A 121 -10.76 -10.39 15.51
N SER A 122 -10.48 -9.67 16.60
CA SER A 122 -10.18 -8.24 16.67
C SER A 122 -8.71 -8.03 17.03
#